data_AF-A0A7T2W118-F1
#
_entry.id   AF-A0A7T2W118-F1
#
_cell.length_a   1.000
_cell.length_b   1.000
_cell.length_c   1.000
_cell.angle_alpha   90.00
_cell.angle_beta   90.00
_cell.angle_gamma   90.00
#
_symmetry.space_group_name_H-M   'P 1'
#
loop_
_entity.id
_entity.type
_entity.pdbx_description
1 polymer ?
#
loop_
_entity_poly.entity_id
_entity_poly.type
_entity_poly.pdbx_seq_one_letter_code
_entity_poly.pdbx_strand_id
1 'polypeptide(L)'
;MISVIVFLSYSNVDKSITLSYSNQGYESARVDIDNLVVLIEREWVGMDVEVVQDKMKNATINKKGIIPQIKMEDDLIWYGDVRFIFSSGKLEKIEY
;
A
#
# COMPACT_ATOMS: atom_id res chain seq x y z
N MET A 1 32.00 -32.89 18.04
CA MET A 1 30.52 -32.92 17.97
C MET A 1 29.84 -31.70 18.61
N ILE A 2 30.48 -30.99 19.55
CA ILE A 2 29.90 -29.78 20.20
C ILE A 2 30.04 -28.52 19.31
N SER A 3 31.16 -28.38 18.60
CA SER A 3 31.45 -27.20 17.75
C SER A 3 30.45 -27.01 16.58
N VAL A 4 29.96 -28.12 15.99
CA VAL A 4 29.00 -28.09 14.87
C VAL A 4 27.62 -27.61 15.34
N ILE A 5 27.21 -27.97 16.55
CA ILE A 5 25.92 -27.57 17.13
C ILE A 5 25.91 -26.06 17.42
N VAL A 6 27.00 -25.53 17.96
CA VAL A 6 27.16 -24.09 18.20
C VAL A 6 27.13 -23.31 16.87
N PHE A 7 27.79 -23.81 15.84
CA PHE A 7 27.84 -23.15 14.53
C PHE A 7 26.47 -23.13 13.82
N LEU A 8 25.71 -24.23 13.89
CA LEU A 8 24.35 -24.30 13.36
C LEU A 8 23.38 -23.40 14.14
N SER A 9 23.49 -23.34 15.47
CA SER A 9 22.67 -22.43 16.28
C SER A 9 22.94 -20.96 15.96
N TYR A 10 24.20 -20.56 15.82
CA TYR A 10 24.55 -19.17 15.45
C TYR A 10 24.01 -18.79 14.08
N SER A 11 24.13 -19.66 13.08
CA SER A 11 23.65 -19.36 11.72
C SER A 11 22.12 -19.23 11.63
N ASN A 12 21.37 -19.97 12.46
CA ASN A 12 19.91 -19.88 12.50
C ASN A 12 19.43 -18.64 13.27
N VAL A 13 20.13 -18.23 14.33
CA VAL A 13 19.79 -17.01 15.09
C VAL A 13 20.03 -15.76 14.24
N ASP A 14 21.16 -15.66 13.55
CA ASP A 14 21.50 -14.49 12.72
C ASP A 14 20.51 -14.29 11.56
N LYS A 15 20.09 -15.40 10.92
CA LYS A 15 19.04 -15.40 9.90
C LYS A 15 17.67 -15.03 10.45
N SER A 16 17.31 -15.50 11.65
CA SER A 16 16.03 -15.18 12.29
C SER A 16 15.94 -13.71 12.68
N ILE A 17 17.05 -13.12 13.13
CA ILE A 17 17.14 -11.71 13.49
C ILE A 17 17.05 -10.85 12.22
N THR A 18 17.81 -11.18 11.18
CA THR A 18 17.75 -10.48 9.88
C THR A 18 16.35 -10.58 9.26
N LEU A 19 15.71 -11.74 9.33
CA LEU A 19 14.33 -11.93 8.87
C LEU A 19 13.33 -11.11 9.71
N SER A 20 13.49 -11.07 11.03
CA SER A 20 12.66 -10.24 11.93
C SER A 20 12.80 -8.74 11.66
N TYR A 21 14.01 -8.24 11.40
CA TYR A 21 14.22 -6.82 11.05
C TYR A 21 13.63 -6.48 9.68
N SER A 22 13.77 -7.36 8.70
CA SER A 22 13.10 -7.20 7.40
C SER A 22 11.57 -7.24 7.55
N ASN A 23 11.06 -8.10 8.42
CA ASN A 23 9.62 -8.24 8.65
C ASN A 23 9.05 -7.05 9.44
N GLN A 24 9.80 -6.51 10.41
CA GLN A 24 9.39 -5.30 11.13
C GLN A 24 9.34 -4.06 10.23
N GLY A 25 10.31 -3.92 9.31
CA GLY A 25 10.26 -2.85 8.31
C GLY A 25 9.06 -2.98 7.36
N TYR A 26 8.74 -4.21 6.95
CA TYR A 26 7.58 -4.52 6.11
C TYR A 26 6.25 -4.27 6.84
N GLU A 27 6.11 -4.74 8.08
CA GLU A 27 4.90 -4.55 8.90
C GLU A 27 4.71 -3.07 9.26
N SER A 28 5.77 -2.33 9.58
CA SER A 28 5.67 -0.88 9.85
C SER A 28 5.24 -0.11 8.61
N ALA A 29 5.83 -0.39 7.45
CA ALA A 29 5.43 0.26 6.20
C ALA A 29 3.98 -0.08 5.82
N ARG A 30 3.53 -1.30 6.11
CA ARG A 30 2.14 -1.72 5.90
C ARG A 30 1.16 -0.97 6.79
N VAL A 31 1.45 -0.83 8.08
CA VAL A 31 0.62 -0.05 9.02
C VAL A 31 0.54 1.41 8.61
N ASP A 32 1.65 2.00 8.14
CA ASP A 32 1.65 3.37 7.64
C ASP A 32 0.79 3.52 6.38
N ILE A 33 0.84 2.56 5.46
CA ILE A 33 -0.03 2.52 4.27
C ILE A 33 -1.50 2.35 4.67
N ASP A 34 -1.82 1.43 5.59
CA ASP A 34 -3.18 1.23 6.13
C ASP A 34 -3.74 2.54 6.68
N ASN A 35 -2.96 3.25 7.50
CA ASN A 35 -3.39 4.51 8.09
C ASN A 35 -3.67 5.57 7.01
N LEU A 36 -2.83 5.64 5.97
CA LEU A 36 -3.04 6.56 4.85
C LEU A 36 -4.29 6.20 4.04
N VAL A 37 -4.53 4.92 3.77
CA VAL A 37 -5.71 4.44 3.05
C VAL A 37 -6.98 4.80 3.82
N VAL A 38 -7.02 4.54 5.14
CA VAL A 38 -8.16 4.89 6.00
C VAL A 38 -8.42 6.39 6.03
N LEU A 39 -7.37 7.22 6.06
CA LEU A 39 -7.51 8.67 6.03
C LEU A 39 -8.10 9.15 4.69
N ILE A 40 -7.60 8.63 3.56
CA ILE A 40 -8.09 8.99 2.23
C ILE A 40 -9.53 8.51 2.06
N GLU A 41 -9.83 7.28 2.46
CA GLU A 41 -11.19 6.71 2.40
C GLU A 41 -12.17 7.59 3.19
N ARG A 42 -11.84 7.93 4.44
CA ARG A 42 -12.68 8.80 5.27
C ARG A 42 -12.94 10.17 4.64
N GLU A 43 -11.94 10.76 3.99
CA GLU A 43 -12.07 12.09 3.38
C GLU A 43 -12.86 12.01 2.06
N TRP A 44 -12.66 10.96 1.27
CA TRP A 44 -13.14 10.90 -0.12
C TRP A 44 -14.42 10.08 -0.32
N VAL A 45 -14.83 9.27 0.66
CA VAL A 45 -16.11 8.54 0.60
C VAL A 45 -17.26 9.51 0.35
N GLY A 46 -18.11 9.18 -0.62
CA GLY A 46 -19.24 9.99 -1.07
C GLY A 46 -18.90 11.05 -2.13
N MET A 47 -17.62 11.23 -2.49
CA MET A 47 -17.23 12.08 -3.62
C MET A 47 -17.54 11.41 -4.95
N ASP A 48 -17.88 12.22 -5.96
CA ASP A 48 -18.12 11.75 -7.31
C ASP A 48 -16.82 11.28 -8.00
N VAL A 49 -16.97 10.32 -8.92
CA VAL A 49 -15.85 9.75 -9.70
C VAL A 49 -14.95 10.84 -10.31
N GLU A 50 -15.54 11.85 -10.94
CA GLU A 50 -14.81 12.93 -11.62
C GLU A 50 -13.93 13.75 -10.65
N VAL A 51 -14.43 13.99 -9.43
CA VAL A 51 -13.70 14.73 -8.39
C VAL A 51 -12.52 13.91 -7.88
N VAL A 52 -12.71 12.62 -7.66
CA VAL A 52 -11.63 11.71 -7.24
C VAL A 52 -10.56 11.61 -8.33
N GLN A 53 -10.97 11.53 -9.61
CA GLN A 53 -10.04 11.53 -10.74
C GLN A 53 -9.21 12.81 -10.83
N ASP A 54 -9.84 13.97 -10.68
CA ASP A 54 -9.13 15.25 -10.73
C ASP A 54 -8.12 15.36 -9.58
N LYS A 55 -8.50 14.97 -8.36
CA LYS A 55 -7.60 14.89 -7.20
C LYS A 55 -6.40 13.97 -7.48
N MET A 56 -6.61 12.78 -8.06
CA MET A 56 -5.53 11.84 -8.40
C MET A 56 -4.58 12.41 -9.46
N LYS A 57 -5.12 13.04 -10.51
CA LYS A 57 -4.32 13.70 -11.55
C LYS A 57 -3.49 14.85 -10.98
N ASN A 58 -4.10 15.70 -10.15
CA ASN A 58 -3.40 16.81 -9.51
C ASN A 58 -2.31 16.36 -8.53
N ALA A 59 -2.53 15.26 -7.79
CA ALA A 59 -1.54 14.68 -6.90
C ALA A 59 -0.29 14.14 -7.63
N THR A 60 -0.45 13.74 -8.90
CA THR A 60 0.59 13.07 -9.68
C THR A 60 1.37 13.99 -10.60
N ILE A 61 0.78 15.11 -11.02
CA ILE A 61 1.46 16.19 -11.77
C ILE A 61 2.73 16.68 -11.06
N ASN A 62 2.78 16.61 -9.72
CA ASN A 62 3.91 17.10 -8.93
C ASN A 62 5.05 16.09 -8.68
N LYS A 63 4.91 14.81 -9.08
CA LYS A 63 5.97 13.81 -8.91
C LYS A 63 6.69 13.53 -10.22
N LYS A 64 7.78 14.26 -10.49
CA LYS A 64 8.70 13.95 -11.60
C LYS A 64 9.24 12.52 -11.43
N GLY A 65 8.85 11.62 -12.34
CA GLY A 65 9.45 10.28 -12.48
C GLY A 65 8.55 9.09 -12.13
N ILE A 66 7.36 9.32 -11.57
CA ILE A 66 6.38 8.25 -11.34
C ILE A 66 5.17 8.55 -12.22
N ILE A 67 5.02 7.81 -13.32
CA ILE A 67 3.79 7.81 -14.09
C ILE A 67 2.80 6.93 -13.30
N PRO A 68 1.82 7.51 -12.59
CA PRO A 68 0.79 6.71 -11.94
C PRO A 68 0.06 5.89 -13.02
N GLN A 69 0.01 4.57 -12.86
CA GLN A 69 -0.86 3.74 -13.69
C GLN A 69 -2.28 3.90 -13.16
N ILE A 70 -2.97 4.95 -13.62
CA ILE A 70 -4.40 5.11 -13.39
C ILE A 70 -5.11 4.29 -14.46
N LYS A 71 -5.79 3.21 -14.05
CA LYS A 71 -6.68 2.46 -14.95
C LYS A 71 -8.12 2.65 -14.48
N MET A 72 -9.03 2.83 -15.43
CA MET A 72 -10.45 2.94 -15.16
C MET A 72 -11.14 1.71 -15.74
N GLU A 73 -11.98 1.08 -14.93
CA GLU A 73 -12.86 -0.01 -15.31
C GLU A 73 -14.24 0.37 -14.77
N ASP A 74 -15.26 0.58 -15.59
CA ASP A 74 -16.64 0.96 -15.23
C ASP A 74 -16.85 1.62 -13.83
N ASP A 75 -16.98 0.82 -12.76
CA ASP A 75 -17.23 1.26 -11.38
C ASP A 75 -16.00 1.29 -10.46
N LEU A 76 -14.79 1.23 -11.03
CA LEU A 76 -13.52 1.02 -10.36
C LEU A 76 -12.43 1.92 -10.94
N ILE A 77 -11.65 2.54 -10.06
CA ILE A 77 -10.40 3.19 -10.44
C ILE A 77 -9.24 2.48 -9.76
N TRP A 78 -8.27 2.07 -10.57
CA TRP A 78 -7.01 1.52 -10.11
C TRP A 78 -5.96 2.62 -10.05
N TYR A 79 -5.25 2.68 -8.94
CA TYR A 79 -4.07 3.51 -8.75
C TYR A 79 -2.91 2.62 -8.28
N GLY A 80 -2.13 2.10 -9.22
CA GLY A 80 -1.16 1.04 -8.91
C GLY A 80 -1.90 -0.23 -8.45
N ASP A 81 -1.60 -0.70 -7.23
CA ASP A 81 -2.25 -1.86 -6.62
C ASP A 81 -3.49 -1.50 -5.78
N VAL A 82 -3.79 -0.20 -5.62
CA VAL A 82 -4.93 0.29 -4.85
C VAL A 82 -6.16 0.43 -5.75
N ARG A 83 -7.30 -0.10 -5.30
CA ARG A 83 -8.61 -0.07 -5.94
C ARG A 83 -9.53 0.92 -5.23
N PHE A 84 -10.16 1.79 -5.99
CA PHE A 84 -11.19 2.72 -5.55
C PHE A 84 -12.50 2.21 -6.11
N ILE A 85 -13.41 1.80 -5.23
CA ILE A 85 -14.69 1.19 -5.57
C ILE A 85 -15.75 2.28 -5.53
N PHE A 86 -16.43 2.45 -6.65
CA PHE A 86 -17.52 3.40 -6.81
C PHE A 86 -18.86 2.67 -6.87
N SER A 87 -19.88 3.27 -6.28
CA SER A 87 -21.24 2.80 -6.32
C SER A 87 -22.15 3.98 -6.62
N SER A 88 -22.99 3.85 -7.64
CA SER A 88 -23.86 4.94 -8.11
C SER A 88 -23.12 6.25 -8.40
N GLY A 89 -21.89 6.16 -8.92
CA GLY A 89 -21.04 7.31 -9.25
C GLY A 89 -20.31 7.95 -8.05
N LYS A 90 -20.39 7.37 -6.85
CA LYS A 90 -19.75 7.87 -5.63
C LYS A 90 -18.76 6.89 -5.05
N LEU A 91 -17.66 7.38 -4.47
CA LEU A 91 -16.68 6.54 -3.80
C LEU A 91 -17.30 5.88 -2.58
N GLU A 92 -17.30 4.55 -2.53
CA GLU A 92 -17.82 3.78 -1.41
C GLU A 92 -16.69 3.22 -0.54
N LYS A 93 -15.61 2.74 -1.17
CA LYS A 93 -14.53 2.03 -0.46
C LYS A 93 -13.19 2.12 -1.21
N ILE A 94 -12.11 1.96 -0.47
CA ILE A 94 -10.75 1.80 -1.00
C ILE A 94 -10.17 0.45 -0.52
N GLU A 95 -9.54 -0.31 -1.42
CA GLU A 95 -8.92 -1.61 -1.12
C GLU A 95 -7.52 -1.70 -1.73
N TYR A 96 -6.58 -2.41 -1.11
CA TYR A 96 -5.22 -2.62 -1.63
C TYR A 96 -4.66 -4.01 -1.28
#